data_AF-A0A819QP73-F1
#
_entry.id   AF-A0A819QP73-F1
#
_cell.length_a   1.000
_cell.length_b   1.000
_cell.length_c   1.000
_cell.angle_alpha   90.00
_cell.angle_beta   90.00
_cell.angle_gamma   90.00
#
_symmetry.space_group_name_H-M   'P 1'
#
loop_
_entity.id
_entity.type
_entity.pdbx_description
1 polymer ?
#
loop_
_entity_poly.entity_id
_entity_poly.type
_entity_poly.pdbx_seq_one_letter_code
_entity_poly.pdbx_strand_id
1 'polypeptide(L)'
;MIKEHGVNPADFHIVAHSLGAAVAGYAGHRISGLGRITGLDPASPFFENTDPIVRLDPSDAKFVDIIHTDGSPTLLLGFGQILLTFTGSQTTQSVLLDSDETFLKRNGIETRYIPLTTDLGMIQHVNVKFERAGHLISSLIYSSKWTFTNVTVIDGDRQISVTFCPKNDAMVLESGGSTARFYPC
;
A
#
# COMPACT_ATOMS: atom_id res chain seq x y z
N MET A 1 -24.33 -16.46 -30.54
CA MET A 1 -22.97 -17.09 -30.60
C MET A 1 -22.88 -18.50 -30.02
N ILE A 2 -22.80 -18.73 -28.70
CA ILE A 2 -22.61 -20.10 -28.13
C ILE A 2 -23.72 -21.06 -28.59
N LYS A 3 -24.99 -20.68 -28.40
CA LYS A 3 -26.13 -21.51 -28.81
C LYS A 3 -26.34 -21.59 -30.33
N GLU A 4 -26.09 -20.49 -31.04
CA GLU A 4 -26.39 -20.37 -32.48
C GLU A 4 -25.29 -20.92 -33.39
N HIS A 5 -24.04 -20.86 -32.95
CA HIS A 5 -22.86 -21.26 -33.74
C HIS A 5 -22.09 -22.43 -33.12
N GLY A 6 -22.55 -22.97 -31.98
CA GLY A 6 -21.94 -24.15 -31.35
C GLY A 6 -20.52 -23.93 -30.81
N VAL A 7 -20.13 -22.67 -30.61
CA VAL A 7 -18.79 -22.31 -30.12
C VAL A 7 -18.66 -22.64 -28.63
N ASN A 8 -17.48 -23.13 -28.23
CA ASN A 8 -17.22 -23.54 -26.86
C ASN A 8 -16.97 -22.31 -25.96
N PRO A 9 -17.71 -22.13 -24.85
CA PRO A 9 -17.49 -21.03 -23.90
C PRO A 9 -16.05 -20.96 -23.35
N ALA A 10 -15.37 -22.11 -23.28
CA ALA A 10 -13.99 -22.19 -22.80
C ALA A 10 -12.98 -21.46 -23.69
N ASP A 11 -13.34 -21.16 -24.94
CA ASP A 11 -12.46 -20.48 -25.90
C ASP A 11 -12.58 -18.95 -25.80
N PHE A 12 -13.47 -18.44 -24.94
CA PHE A 12 -13.69 -17.00 -24.77
C PHE A 12 -12.87 -16.42 -23.62
N HIS A 13 -12.35 -15.23 -23.86
CA HIS A 13 -11.66 -14.38 -22.88
C HIS A 13 -12.31 -13.01 -22.86
N ILE A 14 -12.83 -12.61 -21.70
CA ILE A 14 -13.36 -11.26 -21.48
C ILE A 14 -12.28 -10.42 -20.79
N VAL A 15 -11.90 -9.30 -21.40
CA VAL A 15 -11.02 -8.30 -20.76
C VAL A 15 -11.88 -7.08 -20.47
N ALA A 16 -11.93 -6.64 -19.22
CA ALA A 16 -12.85 -5.58 -18.82
C ALA A 16 -12.25 -4.65 -17.77
N HIS A 17 -12.46 -3.35 -17.96
CA HIS A 17 -11.87 -2.29 -17.14
C HIS A 17 -12.90 -1.64 -16.21
N SER A 18 -12.49 -1.29 -14.98
CA SER A 18 -13.32 -0.54 -14.02
C SER A 18 -14.68 -1.20 -13.77
N LEU A 19 -15.80 -0.50 -13.96
CA LEU A 19 -17.16 -1.05 -13.87
C LEU A 19 -17.38 -2.25 -14.81
N GLY A 20 -16.67 -2.29 -15.93
CA GLY A 20 -16.70 -3.40 -16.88
C GLY A 20 -16.28 -4.73 -16.26
N ALA A 21 -15.41 -4.73 -15.24
CA ALA A 21 -15.02 -5.95 -14.53
C ALA A 21 -16.21 -6.60 -13.82
N ALA A 22 -17.09 -5.81 -13.19
CA ALA A 22 -18.32 -6.32 -12.59
C ALA A 22 -19.29 -6.83 -13.67
N VAL A 23 -19.41 -6.12 -14.80
CA VAL A 23 -20.21 -6.59 -15.96
C VAL A 23 -19.69 -7.92 -16.49
N ALA A 24 -18.37 -8.10 -16.56
CA ALA A 24 -17.74 -9.34 -16.97
C ALA A 24 -18.03 -10.48 -15.97
N GLY A 25 -18.00 -10.21 -14.66
CA GLY A 25 -18.41 -11.16 -13.64
C GLY A 25 -19.86 -11.61 -13.82
N TYR A 26 -20.79 -10.66 -13.99
CA TYR A 26 -22.19 -10.96 -14.30
C TYR A 26 -22.39 -11.78 -15.57
N ALA A 27 -21.58 -11.54 -16.60
CA ALA A 27 -21.60 -12.35 -17.82
C ALA A 27 -21.09 -13.77 -17.57
N GLY A 28 -19.95 -13.90 -16.89
CA GLY A 28 -19.33 -15.17 -16.51
C GLY A 28 -20.24 -16.05 -15.65
N HIS A 29 -20.86 -15.46 -14.63
CA HIS A 29 -21.85 -16.13 -13.77
C HIS A 29 -23.01 -16.76 -14.56
N ARG A 30 -23.38 -16.18 -15.71
CA ARG A 30 -24.46 -16.67 -16.57
C ARG A 30 -23.98 -17.63 -17.66
N ILE A 31 -22.68 -17.69 -17.92
CA ILE A 31 -22.08 -18.50 -18.98
C ILE A 31 -21.28 -19.65 -18.33
N SER A 32 -21.93 -20.81 -18.23
CA SER A 32 -21.26 -22.00 -17.69
C SER A 32 -20.03 -22.38 -18.52
N GLY A 33 -18.89 -22.52 -17.84
CA GLY A 33 -17.64 -22.97 -18.45
C GLY A 33 -16.87 -21.92 -19.23
N LEU A 34 -17.14 -20.62 -19.00
CA LEU A 34 -16.38 -19.51 -19.60
C LEU A 34 -14.86 -19.68 -19.39
N GLY A 35 -14.07 -19.42 -20.42
CA GLY A 35 -12.62 -19.63 -20.43
C GLY A 35 -11.87 -18.74 -19.45
N ARG A 36 -11.88 -17.43 -19.67
CA ARG A 36 -11.11 -16.48 -18.86
C ARG A 36 -11.80 -15.13 -18.70
N ILE A 37 -11.59 -14.49 -17.55
CA ILE A 37 -11.86 -13.06 -17.35
C ILE A 37 -10.59 -12.38 -16.84
N THR A 38 -10.19 -11.27 -17.48
CA THR A 38 -9.18 -10.35 -16.93
C THR A 38 -9.84 -9.05 -16.51
N GLY A 39 -9.84 -8.78 -15.21
CA GLY A 39 -10.28 -7.51 -14.63
C GLY A 39 -9.14 -6.51 -14.60
N LEU A 40 -9.28 -5.40 -15.33
CA LEU A 40 -8.35 -4.28 -15.31
C LEU A 40 -8.90 -3.21 -14.38
N ASP A 41 -8.33 -3.14 -13.20
CA ASP A 41 -8.66 -2.18 -12.16
C ASP A 41 -10.14 -2.13 -11.81
N PRO A 42 -10.72 -3.24 -11.30
CA PRO A 42 -12.15 -3.33 -11.06
C PRO A 42 -12.65 -2.21 -10.15
N ALA A 43 -13.83 -1.66 -10.47
CA ALA A 43 -14.44 -0.63 -9.64
C ALA A 43 -14.68 -1.14 -8.21
N SER A 44 -14.20 -0.39 -7.22
CA SER A 44 -14.36 -0.71 -5.80
C SER A 44 -15.69 -0.18 -5.22
N PRO A 45 -16.09 1.10 -5.43
CA PRO A 45 -17.32 1.63 -4.86
C PRO A 45 -18.55 0.81 -5.27
N PHE A 46 -19.37 0.44 -4.30
CA PHE A 46 -20.57 -0.42 -4.45
C PHE A 46 -20.32 -1.91 -4.76
N PHE A 47 -19.07 -2.35 -4.91
CA PHE A 47 -18.69 -3.74 -5.18
C PHE A 47 -17.80 -4.34 -4.08
N GLU A 48 -17.14 -3.50 -3.29
CA GLU A 48 -16.36 -3.95 -2.14
C GLU A 48 -17.24 -4.61 -1.07
N ASN A 49 -16.77 -5.73 -0.53
CA ASN A 49 -17.43 -6.51 0.52
C ASN A 49 -18.89 -6.92 0.20
N THR A 50 -19.27 -6.90 -1.08
CA THR A 50 -20.56 -7.42 -1.53
C THR A 50 -20.50 -8.92 -1.74
N ASP A 51 -21.68 -9.53 -1.79
CA ASP A 51 -21.85 -10.92 -2.20
C ASP A 51 -21.13 -11.19 -3.55
N PRO A 52 -20.48 -12.35 -3.73
CA PRO A 52 -19.85 -12.75 -5.00
C PRO A 52 -20.73 -12.52 -6.23
N ILE A 53 -22.06 -12.65 -6.11
CA ILE A 53 -22.97 -12.42 -7.24
C ILE A 53 -22.97 -10.98 -7.75
N VAL A 54 -22.52 -10.01 -6.96
CA VAL A 54 -22.58 -8.57 -7.27
C VAL A 54 -21.27 -8.06 -7.88
N ARG A 55 -20.17 -8.79 -7.75
CA ARG A 55 -18.82 -8.36 -8.14
C ARG A 55 -18.15 -9.40 -9.03
N LEU A 56 -16.97 -9.07 -9.57
CA LEU A 56 -16.12 -10.09 -10.20
C LEU A 56 -15.63 -11.07 -9.12
N ASP A 57 -15.73 -12.36 -9.40
CA ASP A 57 -15.37 -13.44 -8.49
C ASP A 57 -14.62 -14.57 -9.21
N PRO A 58 -13.70 -15.30 -8.54
CA PRO A 58 -12.99 -16.42 -9.16
C PRO A 58 -13.90 -17.51 -9.74
N SER A 59 -15.15 -17.61 -9.29
CA SER A 59 -16.13 -18.56 -9.83
C SER A 59 -16.74 -18.18 -11.18
N ASP A 60 -16.54 -16.96 -11.68
CA ASP A 60 -17.17 -16.46 -12.90
C ASP A 60 -16.55 -17.00 -14.20
N ALA A 61 -15.36 -17.60 -14.14
CA ALA A 61 -14.72 -18.28 -15.27
C ALA A 61 -13.77 -19.39 -14.79
N LYS A 62 -13.26 -20.21 -15.71
CA LYS A 62 -12.23 -21.21 -15.39
C LYS A 62 -10.94 -20.56 -14.88
N PHE A 63 -10.66 -19.33 -15.32
CA PHE A 63 -9.54 -18.54 -14.84
C PHE A 63 -9.94 -17.06 -14.75
N VAL A 64 -9.71 -16.45 -13.60
CA VAL A 64 -9.95 -15.02 -13.38
C VAL A 64 -8.66 -14.40 -12.87
N ASP A 65 -8.15 -13.41 -13.58
CA ASP A 65 -6.98 -12.63 -13.19
C ASP A 65 -7.33 -11.15 -13.10
N ILE A 66 -6.77 -10.45 -12.11
CA ILE A 66 -7.10 -9.05 -11.84
C ILE A 66 -5.82 -8.25 -11.69
N ILE A 67 -5.75 -7.11 -12.37
CA ILE A 67 -4.67 -6.13 -12.25
C ILE A 67 -5.27 -4.89 -11.59
N HIS A 68 -4.80 -4.49 -10.41
CA HIS A 68 -5.26 -3.26 -9.75
C HIS A 68 -4.25 -2.14 -10.00
N THR A 69 -4.70 -0.98 -10.46
CA THR A 69 -3.86 0.20 -10.77
C THR A 69 -4.31 1.47 -10.05
N ASP A 70 -5.52 1.50 -9.51
CA ASP A 70 -6.14 2.59 -8.73
C ASP A 70 -6.86 2.02 -7.49
N GLY A 71 -6.19 1.07 -6.81
CA GLY A 71 -6.68 0.42 -5.59
C GLY A 71 -6.47 1.27 -4.33
N SER A 72 -6.90 0.76 -3.17
CA SER A 72 -6.58 1.41 -1.88
C SER A 72 -5.05 1.54 -1.67
N PRO A 73 -4.58 2.41 -0.76
CA PRO A 73 -3.15 2.61 -0.48
C PRO A 73 -2.35 1.33 -0.30
N THR A 74 -2.95 0.26 0.22
CA THR A 74 -2.30 -1.05 0.41
C THR A 74 -2.19 -1.87 -0.86
N LEU A 75 -3.12 -1.72 -1.82
CA LEU A 75 -3.11 -2.37 -3.12
C LEU A 75 -2.22 -1.65 -4.15
N LEU A 76 -2.09 -0.33 -4.05
CA LEU A 76 -1.21 0.49 -4.89
C LEU A 76 0.29 0.31 -4.60
N LEU A 77 0.66 -0.39 -3.53
CA LEU A 77 2.06 -0.68 -3.21
C LEU A 77 2.65 -1.79 -4.08
N GLY A 78 1.82 -2.51 -4.87
CA GLY A 78 2.22 -3.58 -5.79
C GLY A 78 2.96 -3.13 -7.07
N PHE A 79 3.54 -1.93 -7.07
CA PHE A 79 4.27 -1.34 -8.19
C PHE A 79 5.74 -1.09 -7.86
N GLY A 80 6.35 -1.95 -7.05
CA GLY A 80 7.72 -1.73 -6.59
C GLY A 80 7.81 -0.52 -5.67
N GLN A 81 6.93 -0.42 -4.68
CA GLN A 81 6.99 0.63 -3.67
C GLN A 81 6.80 0.02 -2.28
N ILE A 82 7.39 0.67 -1.28
CA ILE A 82 7.10 0.37 0.13
C ILE A 82 6.44 1.58 0.79
N LEU A 83 5.55 1.29 1.72
CA LEU A 83 4.99 2.28 2.61
C LEU A 83 5.73 2.23 3.94
N LEU A 84 6.27 3.37 4.38
CA LEU A 84 6.78 3.56 5.72
C LEU A 84 5.76 4.33 6.55
N THR A 85 5.32 3.74 7.65
CA THR A 85 4.44 4.38 8.62
C THR A 85 5.22 4.61 9.92
N PHE A 86 5.32 5.86 10.36
CA PHE A 86 5.98 6.29 11.58
C PHE A 86 4.95 6.66 12.62
N THR A 87 5.07 6.11 13.83
CA THR A 87 4.15 6.42 14.94
C THR A 87 4.84 7.30 15.98
N GLY A 88 4.34 8.52 16.18
CA GLY A 88 4.84 9.45 17.20
C GLY A 88 4.60 8.94 18.63
N SER A 89 5.46 9.35 19.55
CA SER A 89 5.32 9.08 20.98
C SER A 89 4.52 10.16 21.73
N GLN A 90 4.18 9.91 23.00
CA GLN A 90 3.55 10.91 23.87
C GLN A 90 4.43 12.15 24.12
N THR A 91 5.76 12.00 24.01
CA THR A 91 6.73 13.09 24.19
C THR A 91 7.07 13.80 22.89
N THR A 92 6.48 13.40 21.77
CA THR A 92 6.73 14.01 20.46
C THR A 92 6.16 15.42 20.46
N GLN A 93 7.04 16.41 20.31
CA GLN A 93 6.66 17.79 20.04
C GLN A 93 6.31 17.90 18.56
N SER A 94 5.19 18.56 18.23
CA SER A 94 4.78 18.80 16.84
C SER A 94 5.79 19.69 16.14
N VAL A 95 6.57 19.15 15.19
CA VAL A 95 7.57 19.88 14.42
C VAL A 95 7.73 19.23 13.04
N LEU A 96 7.79 20.03 11.96
CA LEU A 96 8.45 19.75 10.67
C LEU A 96 8.80 21.07 9.96
N LEU A 97 9.64 20.98 8.90
CA LEU A 97 9.48 21.58 7.54
C LEU A 97 10.72 21.24 6.68
N ASP A 98 10.58 20.53 5.54
CA ASP A 98 10.38 21.04 4.15
C ASP A 98 10.07 19.82 3.23
N SER A 99 9.37 19.82 2.07
CA SER A 99 8.69 20.83 1.23
C SER A 99 7.19 20.50 0.94
N ASP A 100 6.64 19.44 1.56
CA ASP A 100 5.23 19.02 1.43
C ASP A 100 4.68 18.61 2.81
N GLU A 101 4.38 19.63 3.63
CA GLU A 101 4.25 19.63 5.09
C GLU A 101 3.60 18.38 5.73
N THR A 102 4.23 17.89 6.79
CA THR A 102 3.75 16.74 7.58
C THR A 102 3.84 17.15 9.06
N PHE A 103 3.00 16.63 9.94
CA PHE A 103 2.93 17.12 11.30
C PHE A 103 2.74 15.92 12.21
N LEU A 104 3.85 15.34 12.69
CA LEU A 104 3.77 14.36 13.78
C LEU A 104 3.29 15.06 15.04
N LYS A 105 1.97 15.03 15.22
CA LYS A 105 1.31 15.39 16.47
C LYS A 105 1.70 14.35 17.53
N ARG A 106 1.44 14.66 18.79
CA ARG A 106 1.53 13.68 19.88
C ARG A 106 0.69 12.45 19.51
N ASN A 107 1.30 11.27 19.50
CA ASN A 107 0.69 10.01 19.03
C ASN A 107 0.15 10.07 17.58
N GLY A 108 0.66 11.00 16.76
CA GLY A 108 0.34 11.10 15.35
C GLY A 108 0.98 9.97 14.57
N ILE A 109 0.38 9.64 13.43
CA ILE A 109 0.91 8.66 12.48
C ILE A 109 1.27 9.44 11.23
N GLU A 110 2.45 9.17 10.67
CA GLU A 110 2.85 9.73 9.39
C GLU A 110 3.31 8.66 8.42
N THR A 111 2.95 8.84 7.17
CA THR A 111 3.10 7.82 6.14
C THR A 111 3.93 8.36 4.97
N ARG A 112 4.82 7.53 4.42
CA ARG A 112 5.68 7.86 3.28
C ARG A 112 5.80 6.71 2.29
N TYR A 113 5.57 7.02 1.02
CA TYR A 113 5.81 6.09 -0.08
C TYR A 113 7.27 6.21 -0.51
N ILE A 114 7.94 5.07 -0.67
CA ILE A 114 9.29 4.99 -1.21
C ILE A 114 9.27 4.08 -2.42
N PRO A 115 9.56 4.59 -3.63
CA PRO A 115 9.72 3.74 -4.80
C PRO A 115 11.00 2.91 -4.69
N LEU A 116 10.88 1.64 -5.02
CA LEU A 116 11.96 0.66 -5.09
C LEU A 116 12.28 0.37 -6.56
N THR A 117 13.53 0.58 -6.95
CA THR A 117 14.04 0.19 -8.27
C THR A 117 14.60 -1.23 -8.30
N THR A 118 14.71 -1.87 -7.14
CA THR A 118 15.32 -3.19 -6.95
C THR A 118 14.63 -3.95 -5.83
N ASP A 119 14.58 -5.26 -5.94
CA ASP A 119 14.07 -6.12 -4.88
C ASP A 119 15.00 -6.15 -3.65
N LEU A 120 14.49 -5.73 -2.49
CA LEU A 120 15.22 -5.71 -1.22
C LEU A 120 15.15 -7.05 -0.46
N GLY A 121 14.29 -7.98 -0.88
CA GLY A 121 14.00 -9.20 -0.13
C GLY A 121 13.33 -8.94 1.22
N MET A 122 13.47 -9.88 2.16
CA MET A 122 12.90 -9.73 3.51
C MET A 122 13.68 -8.71 4.34
N ILE A 123 13.05 -7.59 4.66
CA ILE A 123 13.65 -6.51 5.44
C ILE A 123 13.98 -6.98 6.86
N GLN A 124 15.27 -6.97 7.21
CA GLN A 124 15.76 -7.42 8.51
C GLN A 124 15.86 -6.30 9.55
N HIS A 125 16.04 -5.05 9.09
CA HIS A 125 16.14 -3.88 9.93
C HIS A 125 15.89 -2.60 9.11
N VAL A 126 15.48 -1.53 9.78
CA VAL A 126 15.29 -0.20 9.18
C VAL A 126 16.24 0.78 9.86
N ASN A 127 17.02 1.52 9.08
CA ASN A 127 17.84 2.62 9.60
C ASN A 127 17.16 3.95 9.26
N VAL A 128 16.88 4.77 10.27
CA VAL A 128 16.26 6.09 10.12
C VAL A 128 17.25 7.16 10.57
N LYS A 129 17.48 8.15 9.71
CA LYS A 129 18.32 9.31 9.99
C LYS A 129 17.46 10.56 9.95
N PHE A 130 17.67 11.44 10.92
CA PHE A 130 17.05 12.76 10.95
C PHE A 130 18.08 13.82 10.61
N GLU A 131 17.77 14.64 9.61
CA GLU A 131 18.55 15.82 9.25
C GLU A 131 17.66 17.05 9.29
N ARG A 132 18.16 18.13 9.91
CA ARG A 132 17.43 19.39 9.98
C ARG A 132 17.78 20.24 8.77
N ALA A 133 16.77 20.76 8.07
CA ALA A 133 16.96 21.76 7.01
C ALA A 133 17.60 23.03 7.60
N GLY A 134 18.69 23.49 6.99
CA GLY A 134 19.55 24.54 7.54
C GLY A 134 19.07 25.96 7.23
N HIS A 135 18.08 26.47 7.97
CA HIS A 135 17.75 27.90 7.96
C HIS A 135 18.01 28.55 9.34
N LEU A 136 18.61 29.75 9.35
CA LEU A 136 18.94 30.51 10.57
C LEU A 136 17.73 30.68 11.52
N ILE A 137 16.54 30.88 10.96
CA ILE A 137 15.31 31.05 11.74
C ILE A 137 14.81 29.69 12.26
N SER A 138 14.86 28.64 11.43
CA SER A 138 14.41 27.29 11.79
C SER A 138 15.13 26.73 13.02
N SER A 139 16.41 27.10 13.20
CA SER A 139 17.21 26.64 14.34
C SER A 139 16.81 27.23 15.70
N LEU A 140 16.06 28.33 15.71
CA LEU A 140 15.62 29.02 16.94
C LEU A 140 14.24 28.57 17.39
N ILE A 141 13.40 28.11 16.47
CA ILE A 141 11.98 27.82 16.71
C ILE A 141 11.65 26.32 16.71
N TYR A 142 12.52 25.49 16.12
CA TYR A 142 12.26 24.06 15.96
C TYR A 142 13.23 23.18 16.75
N SER A 143 12.68 22.10 17.33
CA SER A 143 13.44 21.07 18.03
C SER A 143 14.46 20.43 17.09
N SER A 144 15.69 20.24 17.59
CA SER A 144 16.69 19.38 16.97
C SER A 144 16.46 17.90 17.25
N LYS A 145 15.39 17.55 17.98
CA LYS A 145 15.07 16.19 18.42
C LYS A 145 13.75 15.71 17.84
N TRP A 146 13.75 14.48 17.32
CA TRP A 146 12.58 13.80 16.79
C TRP A 146 12.40 12.45 17.48
N THR A 147 11.19 12.15 17.96
CA THR A 147 10.90 10.93 18.73
C THR A 147 9.75 10.17 18.09
N PHE A 148 9.88 8.85 17.98
CA PHE A 148 8.81 7.97 17.52
C PHE A 148 8.98 6.56 18.11
N THR A 149 7.92 5.76 18.09
CA THR A 149 7.85 4.46 18.79
C THR A 149 8.17 3.29 17.86
N ASN A 150 7.70 3.32 16.62
CA ASN A 150 7.91 2.26 15.65
C ASN A 150 7.90 2.77 14.20
N VAL A 151 8.41 1.93 13.31
CA VAL A 151 8.25 2.05 11.86
C VAL A 151 7.57 0.79 11.35
N THR A 152 6.44 0.92 10.68
CA THR A 152 5.85 -0.20 9.94
C THR A 152 6.23 -0.10 8.48
N VAL A 153 6.77 -1.17 7.91
CA VAL A 153 7.04 -1.30 6.49
C VAL A 153 5.97 -2.18 5.87
N ILE A 154 5.28 -1.66 4.86
CA ILE A 154 4.34 -2.42 4.05
C ILE A 154 4.95 -2.59 2.66
N ASP A 155 5.23 -3.84 2.29
CA ASP A 155 5.63 -4.24 0.94
C ASP A 155 4.39 -4.78 0.24
N GLY A 156 3.89 -4.00 -0.73
CA GLY A 156 2.69 -4.33 -1.47
C GLY A 156 2.89 -5.45 -2.48
N ASP A 157 4.08 -5.53 -3.09
CA ASP A 157 4.43 -6.59 -4.03
C ASP A 157 4.35 -7.96 -3.35
N ARG A 158 4.77 -8.02 -2.08
CA ARG A 158 4.71 -9.24 -1.26
C ARG A 158 3.48 -9.38 -0.38
N GLN A 159 2.66 -8.34 -0.31
CA GLN A 159 1.52 -8.24 0.63
C GLN A 159 1.91 -8.52 2.09
N ILE A 160 3.09 -8.03 2.52
CA ILE A 160 3.56 -8.17 3.91
C ILE A 160 3.58 -6.82 4.62
N SER A 161 3.27 -6.84 5.91
CA SER A 161 3.40 -5.69 6.80
C SER A 161 4.21 -6.12 8.01
N VAL A 162 5.33 -5.44 8.26
CA VAL A 162 6.25 -5.75 9.36
C VAL A 162 6.49 -4.49 10.17
N THR A 163 6.32 -4.59 11.49
CA THR A 163 6.62 -3.49 12.41
C THR A 163 8.05 -3.64 12.91
N PHE A 164 8.74 -2.51 13.03
CA PHE A 164 10.11 -2.44 13.50
C PHE A 164 10.18 -1.49 14.70
N CYS A 165 10.70 -1.99 15.81
CA CYS A 165 10.83 -1.27 17.06
C CYS A 165 12.31 -0.95 17.35
N PRO A 166 12.58 0.15 18.06
CA PRO A 166 13.90 0.41 18.61
C PRO A 166 14.20 -0.58 19.75
N LYS A 167 15.49 -0.78 20.05
CA LYS A 167 15.90 -1.66 21.18
C LYS A 167 15.43 -1.16 22.56
N ASN A 168 15.14 0.14 22.68
CA ASN A 168 14.63 0.78 23.90
C ASN A 168 13.25 1.39 23.60
N ASP A 169 12.37 1.52 24.61
CA ASP A 169 10.94 1.86 24.47
C ASP A 169 10.59 3.12 23.64
N ALA A 170 11.54 4.03 23.42
CA ALA A 170 11.43 5.11 22.46
C ALA A 170 12.81 5.54 21.95
N MET A 171 12.88 5.92 20.67
CA MET A 171 14.12 6.44 20.07
C MET A 171 14.02 7.94 19.85
N VAL A 172 15.04 8.67 20.32
CA VAL A 172 15.21 10.10 20.04
C VAL A 172 16.32 10.25 18.99
N LEU A 173 15.95 10.77 17.83
CA LEU A 173 16.88 11.17 16.77
C LEU A 173 17.23 12.65 16.91
N GLU A 174 18.52 12.97 16.87
CA GLU A 174 19.01 14.35 16.95
C GLU A 174 19.59 14.82 15.61
N SER A 175 19.33 16.07 15.23
CA SER A 175 19.87 16.66 14.01
C SER A 175 21.39 16.83 14.15
N GLY A 176 22.16 16.18 13.27
CA GLY A 176 23.63 16.21 13.33
C GLY A 176 24.32 14.86 13.14
N GLY A 177 23.57 13.78 12.87
CA GLY A 177 24.15 12.50 12.44
C GLY A 177 23.65 11.26 13.16
N SER A 178 22.74 11.41 14.14
CA SER A 178 22.16 10.26 14.82
C SER A 178 21.35 9.40 13.84
N THR A 179 21.79 8.16 13.67
CA THR A 179 21.05 7.13 12.90
C THR A 179 20.53 6.11 13.89
N ALA A 180 19.24 5.85 13.86
CA ALA A 180 18.62 4.83 14.67
C ALA A 180 18.33 3.58 13.84
N ARG A 181 18.55 2.42 14.46
CA ARG A 181 18.25 1.13 13.86
C ARG A 181 17.08 0.46 14.57
N PHE A 182 16.12 -0.01 13.79
CA PHE A 182 14.91 -0.69 14.24
C PHE A 182 14.94 -2.14 13.77
N TYR A 183 14.42 -3.05 14.59
CA TYR A 183 14.37 -4.49 14.34
C TYR A 183 12.92 -4.98 14.41
N PRO A 184 12.58 -6.09 13.73
CA PRO A 184 11.24 -6.66 13.78
C PRO A 184 10.73 -6.85 15.22
N CYS A 185 9.49 -6.41 15.43
CA CYS A 185 8.65 -6.58 16.60
C CYS A 185 7.19 -6.71 16.10
#